data_AF-A0A1T4RN07-F1
#
_entry.id   AF-A0A1T4RN07-F1
#
_cell.length_a   1.000
_cell.length_b   1.000
_cell.length_c   1.000
_cell.angle_alpha   90.00
_cell.angle_beta   90.00
_cell.angle_gamma   90.00
#
_symmetry.space_group_name_H-M   'P 1'
#
loop_
_entity.id
_entity.type
_entity.pdbx_description
1 polymer ?
#
loop_
_entity_poly.entity_id
_entity_poly.type
_entity_poly.pdbx_seq_one_letter_code
_entity_poly.pdbx_strand_id
1 'polypeptide(L)'
;KNGIFDFEPRKYGYDNLLLLQKDNQNTVTVSTVNKIGLSNTQRFYYLFKATGNLLEPLWPLPGVAVNRVSGFSAHVSVLDYQGFSVVSASDAIFQDTSLPSPSSFLPMTRVPSGNRDAIFNSEREMSGLSGGYVWQFCTVTMDSVGGTLDSSDFYNVPFTVDTVPPSFRLSAEAFALNPDSVSFLARFAWDDAGVENPDIRAMRWQLSRVDGGLADSLELSSLYDVASQDFAVPFDSASRKFLAEDGLYRVSAYAVDNAAPNASAYDAVNALVSKIADGTVSAGDWERVQGLGLNAGSASAEFRVDRTPPVLKFDTVGAVVPEGASAVGEYASLERPHRREGFAYVSDDSLLSVAYTVSS
;
A
#
# COMPACT_ATOMS: atom_id res chain seq x y z
N LYS A 1 -13.07 -9.63 -17.40
CA LYS A 1 -14.48 -10.01 -17.14
C LYS A 1 -15.39 -8.80 -16.89
N ASN A 2 -14.87 -7.72 -16.29
CA ASN A 2 -15.52 -6.40 -16.23
C ASN A 2 -14.71 -5.31 -16.99
N GLY A 3 -13.98 -5.71 -18.03
CA GLY A 3 -13.21 -4.75 -18.84
C GLY A 3 -14.15 -4.14 -19.88
N ILE A 4 -14.46 -2.86 -19.74
CA ILE A 4 -15.02 -2.06 -20.83
C ILE A 4 -13.89 -1.99 -21.88
N PHE A 5 -13.98 -2.84 -22.91
CA PHE A 5 -13.14 -2.68 -24.08
C PHE A 5 -13.67 -1.47 -24.83
N ASP A 6 -12.92 -0.37 -24.80
CA ASP A 6 -13.25 0.89 -25.46
C ASP A 6 -12.95 0.81 -26.97
N PHE A 7 -13.44 -0.26 -27.60
CA PHE A 7 -13.24 -0.55 -29.02
C PHE A 7 -14.56 -0.32 -29.77
N GLU A 8 -14.61 0.76 -30.55
CA GLU A 8 -15.71 1.05 -31.48
C GLU A 8 -15.29 0.71 -32.91
N PRO A 9 -15.78 -0.41 -33.50
CA PRO A 9 -15.37 -0.87 -34.84
C PRO A 9 -15.52 0.19 -35.94
N ARG A 10 -16.55 1.04 -35.82
CA ARG A 10 -16.87 2.09 -36.79
C ARG A 10 -15.80 3.17 -36.86
N LYS A 11 -15.09 3.45 -35.75
CA LYS A 11 -13.95 4.39 -35.75
C LYS A 11 -12.78 3.88 -36.59
N TYR A 12 -12.75 2.59 -36.89
CA TYR A 12 -11.71 1.92 -37.66
C TYR A 12 -12.21 1.40 -39.03
N GLY A 13 -13.37 1.88 -39.50
CA GLY A 13 -13.90 1.52 -40.82
C GLY A 13 -14.61 0.16 -40.90
N TYR A 14 -14.92 -0.47 -39.76
CA TYR A 14 -15.66 -1.73 -39.71
C TYR A 14 -17.12 -1.50 -39.33
N ASP A 15 -18.05 -1.98 -40.17
CA ASP A 15 -19.50 -1.82 -39.96
C ASP A 15 -20.03 -2.58 -38.74
N ASN A 16 -19.36 -3.69 -38.38
CA ASN A 16 -19.63 -4.48 -37.19
C ASN A 16 -18.39 -5.28 -36.76
N LEU A 17 -18.42 -5.83 -35.54
CA LEU A 17 -17.35 -6.70 -35.02
C LEU A 17 -17.13 -7.95 -35.87
N LEU A 18 -18.16 -8.46 -36.56
CA LEU A 18 -18.09 -9.65 -37.41
C LEU A 18 -17.21 -9.46 -38.68
N LEU A 19 -17.16 -8.25 -39.23
CA LEU A 19 -16.30 -7.93 -40.37
C LEU A 19 -14.83 -7.87 -39.97
N LEU A 20 -14.51 -7.22 -38.84
CA LEU A 20 -13.18 -7.26 -38.23
C LEU A 20 -12.72 -8.72 -38.00
N GLN A 21 -13.63 -9.59 -37.57
CA GLN A 21 -13.36 -11.01 -37.29
C GLN A 21 -13.07 -11.85 -38.55
N LYS A 22 -13.72 -11.55 -39.67
CA LYS A 22 -13.49 -12.25 -40.94
C LYS A 22 -12.18 -11.84 -41.58
N ASP A 23 -11.83 -10.56 -41.47
CA ASP A 23 -10.59 -10.03 -42.05
C ASP A 23 -9.35 -10.33 -41.18
N ASN A 24 -9.53 -10.52 -39.86
CA ASN A 24 -8.47 -10.87 -38.92
C ASN A 24 -8.42 -12.37 -38.55
N GLN A 25 -8.77 -13.28 -39.47
CA GLN A 25 -8.63 -14.73 -39.26
C GLN A 25 -7.18 -15.17 -38.95
N ASN A 26 -6.19 -14.33 -39.26
CA ASN A 26 -4.80 -14.56 -38.86
C ASN A 26 -4.53 -14.32 -37.36
N THR A 27 -5.40 -13.59 -36.67
CA THR A 27 -5.25 -13.15 -35.26
C THR A 27 -6.29 -13.78 -34.33
N VAL A 28 -7.35 -14.41 -34.84
CA VAL A 28 -8.37 -15.09 -34.03
C VAL A 28 -8.79 -16.39 -34.70
N THR A 29 -8.63 -17.52 -34.00
CA THR A 29 -9.22 -18.81 -34.42
C THR A 29 -10.68 -18.83 -33.98
N VAL A 30 -11.59 -18.92 -34.96
CA VAL A 30 -13.03 -19.03 -34.74
C VAL A 30 -13.42 -20.51 -34.80
N SER A 31 -13.82 -21.08 -33.67
CA SER A 31 -14.40 -22.42 -33.64
C SER A 31 -15.92 -22.31 -33.53
N THR A 32 -16.62 -22.75 -34.58
CA THR A 32 -18.08 -22.91 -34.57
C THR A 32 -18.42 -24.30 -34.10
N VAL A 33 -18.87 -24.41 -32.85
CA VAL A 33 -19.39 -25.69 -32.33
C VAL A 33 -20.91 -25.66 -32.46
N ASN A 34 -21.45 -26.50 -33.36
CA ASN A 34 -22.87 -26.82 -33.32
C ASN A 34 -23.12 -27.66 -32.07
N LYS A 35 -23.88 -27.11 -31.12
CA LYS A 35 -24.31 -27.87 -29.96
C LYS A 35 -25.26 -28.97 -30.45
N ILE A 36 -24.82 -30.24 -30.42
CA ILE A 36 -25.72 -31.37 -30.59
C ILE A 36 -26.63 -31.36 -29.35
N GLY A 37 -27.84 -30.79 -29.50
CA GLY A 37 -28.86 -30.74 -28.45
C GLY A 37 -29.38 -29.32 -28.13
N LEU A 38 -30.57 -29.03 -28.65
CA LEU A 38 -31.61 -28.15 -28.09
C LEU A 38 -31.41 -26.62 -28.07
N SER A 39 -30.47 -26.04 -28.82
CA SER A 39 -30.40 -24.57 -28.99
C SER A 39 -30.09 -24.18 -30.44
N ASN A 40 -30.98 -23.40 -31.06
CA ASN A 40 -30.77 -22.78 -32.38
C ASN A 40 -29.76 -21.61 -32.35
N THR A 41 -29.20 -21.31 -31.18
CA THR A 41 -28.19 -20.26 -31.01
C THR A 41 -26.80 -20.85 -31.27
N GLN A 42 -26.17 -20.46 -32.38
CA GLN A 42 -24.74 -20.69 -32.61
C GLN A 42 -23.94 -19.86 -31.61
N ARG A 43 -22.98 -20.50 -30.93
CA ARG A 43 -22.01 -19.81 -30.06
C ARG A 43 -20.66 -19.84 -30.75
N PHE A 44 -20.08 -18.66 -30.91
CA PHE A 44 -18.73 -18.50 -31.42
C PHE A 44 -17.77 -18.55 -30.23
N TYR A 45 -16.85 -19.51 -30.25
CA TYR A 45 -15.71 -19.51 -29.33
C TYR A 45 -14.54 -18.82 -30.02
N TYR A 46 -14.04 -17.76 -29.39
CA TYR A 46 -12.92 -16.96 -29.88
C TYR A 46 -11.65 -17.42 -29.15
N LEU A 47 -10.70 -17.96 -29.89
CA LEU A 47 -9.34 -18.17 -29.40
C LEU A 47 -8.45 -17.10 -30.03
N PHE A 48 -7.87 -16.22 -29.21
CA PHE A 48 -6.88 -15.26 -29.69
C PHE A 48 -5.66 -16.02 -30.20
N LYS A 49 -5.35 -15.85 -31.49
CA LYS A 49 -4.11 -16.33 -32.08
C LYS A 49 -3.11 -15.20 -31.89
N ALA A 50 -2.26 -15.31 -30.88
CA ALA A 50 -1.13 -14.39 -30.72
C ALA A 50 -0.32 -14.41 -32.02
N THR A 51 -0.14 -13.25 -32.65
CA THR A 51 0.60 -13.09 -33.91
C THR A 51 2.00 -12.53 -33.71
N GLY A 52 2.45 -12.39 -32.45
CA GLY A 52 3.78 -11.86 -32.11
C GLY A 52 4.41 -12.60 -30.94
N ASN A 53 5.69 -12.31 -30.72
CA ASN A 53 6.43 -12.80 -29.56
C ASN A 53 5.86 -12.16 -28.29
N LEU A 54 5.78 -12.93 -27.21
CA LEU A 54 5.38 -12.46 -25.90
C LEU A 54 6.62 -11.99 -25.14
N LEU A 55 6.65 -10.71 -24.79
CA LEU A 55 7.65 -10.10 -23.93
C LEU A 55 6.92 -9.55 -22.71
N GLU A 56 7.19 -10.10 -21.53
CA GLU A 56 6.50 -9.72 -20.30
C GLU A 56 7.49 -9.48 -19.16
N PRO A 57 7.43 -8.35 -18.46
CA PRO A 57 8.23 -8.15 -17.27
C PRO A 57 7.70 -8.99 -16.09
N LEU A 58 8.55 -9.81 -15.50
CA LEU A 58 8.27 -10.47 -14.23
C LEU A 58 8.62 -9.57 -13.05
N TRP A 59 9.68 -8.77 -13.19
CA TRP A 59 10.07 -7.75 -12.22
C TRP A 59 10.96 -6.67 -12.87
N PRO A 60 10.74 -5.36 -12.63
CA PRO A 60 9.62 -4.78 -11.89
C PRO A 60 8.31 -4.93 -12.66
N LEU A 61 7.20 -4.94 -11.93
CA LEU A 61 5.88 -4.86 -12.57
C LEU A 61 5.62 -3.43 -13.06
N PRO A 62 4.89 -3.23 -14.16
CA PRO A 62 4.58 -1.90 -14.67
C PRO A 62 3.90 -1.02 -13.60
N GLY A 63 4.45 0.17 -13.37
CA GLY A 63 3.90 1.13 -12.39
C GLY A 63 4.23 0.83 -10.92
N VAL A 64 5.04 -0.20 -10.64
CA VAL A 64 5.54 -0.48 -9.29
C VAL A 64 6.84 0.29 -9.04
N ALA A 65 6.93 0.92 -7.87
CA ALA A 65 8.16 1.54 -7.40
C ALA A 65 9.12 0.47 -6.84
N VAL A 66 10.41 0.63 -7.14
CA VAL A 66 11.47 -0.21 -6.59
C VAL A 66 12.39 0.60 -5.71
N ASN A 67 12.94 0.00 -4.66
CA ASN A 67 13.92 0.69 -3.82
C ASN A 67 15.37 0.50 -4.25
N ARG A 68 15.60 -0.34 -5.27
CA ARG A 68 16.88 -0.52 -5.93
C ARG A 68 16.67 -1.14 -7.29
N VAL A 69 17.62 -0.89 -8.19
CA VAL A 69 17.72 -1.62 -9.46
C VAL A 69 18.54 -2.87 -9.19
N SER A 70 17.88 -4.01 -9.04
CA SER A 70 18.51 -5.33 -8.91
C SER A 70 17.46 -6.42 -9.14
N GLY A 71 17.88 -7.57 -9.68
CA GLY A 71 17.02 -8.75 -9.84
C GLY A 71 15.86 -8.57 -10.83
N PHE A 72 15.99 -7.67 -11.80
CA PHE A 72 14.99 -7.48 -12.84
C PHE A 72 14.91 -8.75 -13.71
N SER A 73 13.70 -9.12 -14.11
CA SER A 73 13.45 -10.39 -14.78
C SER A 73 12.33 -10.23 -15.82
N ALA A 74 12.50 -10.87 -16.96
CA ALA A 74 11.54 -10.87 -18.05
C ALA A 74 11.27 -12.28 -18.53
N HIS A 75 10.02 -12.53 -18.89
CA HIS A 75 9.55 -13.70 -19.60
C HIS A 75 9.48 -13.42 -21.09
N VAL A 76 9.99 -14.35 -21.88
CA VAL A 76 10.07 -14.25 -23.33
C VAL A 76 9.58 -15.55 -23.94
N SER A 77 8.57 -15.48 -24.79
CA SER A 77 8.07 -16.63 -25.54
C SER A 77 7.87 -16.29 -27.01
N VAL A 78 8.24 -17.23 -27.88
CA VAL A 78 8.03 -17.13 -29.33
C VAL A 78 6.92 -18.07 -29.78
N LEU A 79 6.28 -17.76 -30.90
CA LEU A 79 5.17 -18.54 -31.42
C LEU A 79 5.57 -19.99 -31.75
N ASP A 80 4.81 -20.92 -31.20
CA ASP A 80 5.11 -22.36 -31.22
C ASP A 80 5.02 -23.01 -32.62
N TYR A 81 4.43 -22.32 -33.60
CA TYR A 81 4.01 -22.93 -34.87
C TYR A 81 4.95 -22.70 -36.08
N GLN A 82 6.07 -21.98 -35.93
CA GLN A 82 6.94 -21.60 -37.07
C GLN A 82 8.44 -21.86 -36.88
N GLY A 83 8.82 -22.70 -35.91
CA GLY A 83 10.24 -23.02 -35.74
C GLY A 83 11.07 -21.84 -35.21
N PHE A 84 10.43 -20.88 -34.55
CA PHE A 84 11.12 -19.84 -33.81
C PHE A 84 11.71 -20.40 -32.52
N SER A 85 12.84 -19.84 -32.12
CA SER A 85 13.45 -20.10 -30.81
C SER A 85 14.00 -18.82 -30.20
N VAL A 86 14.00 -18.77 -28.87
CA VAL A 86 14.61 -17.67 -28.14
C VAL A 86 16.10 -17.96 -27.97
N VAL A 87 16.95 -17.07 -28.47
CA VAL A 87 18.41 -17.25 -28.46
C VAL A 87 19.03 -16.57 -27.24
N SER A 88 18.80 -15.27 -27.09
CA SER A 88 19.40 -14.44 -26.05
C SER A 88 18.57 -13.19 -25.79
N ALA A 89 18.85 -12.49 -24.69
CA ALA A 89 18.28 -11.17 -24.41
C ALA A 89 19.36 -10.23 -23.89
N SER A 90 19.12 -8.93 -24.02
CA SER A 90 19.99 -7.88 -23.51
C SER A 90 19.14 -6.71 -23.02
N ASP A 91 19.65 -5.93 -22.07
CA ASP A 91 18.88 -4.85 -21.47
C ASP A 91 19.66 -3.55 -21.23
N ALA A 92 18.90 -2.46 -21.13
CA ALA A 92 19.36 -1.13 -20.80
C ALA A 92 18.38 -0.44 -19.83
N ILE A 93 18.92 0.38 -18.94
CA ILE A 93 18.13 1.24 -18.04
C ILE A 93 18.56 2.67 -18.28
N PHE A 94 17.58 3.55 -18.46
CA PHE A 94 17.81 4.96 -18.76
C PHE A 94 16.71 5.82 -18.13
N GLN A 95 16.99 7.11 -17.93
CA GLN A 95 15.96 8.04 -17.46
C GLN A 95 14.96 8.30 -18.59
N ASP A 96 13.67 8.45 -18.25
CA ASP A 96 12.53 8.53 -19.20
C ASP A 96 12.67 9.63 -20.29
N THR A 97 13.56 10.59 -20.10
CA THR A 97 13.87 11.66 -21.06
C THR A 97 14.99 11.34 -22.05
N SER A 98 15.59 10.14 -21.96
CA SER A 98 16.74 9.73 -22.77
C SER A 98 16.43 8.49 -23.60
N LEU A 99 17.12 8.31 -24.73
CA LEU A 99 17.10 7.05 -25.48
C LEU A 99 18.39 6.28 -25.19
N PRO A 100 18.33 4.95 -25.00
CA PRO A 100 19.53 4.16 -24.76
C PRO A 100 20.39 4.11 -26.02
N SER A 101 21.69 4.31 -25.86
CA SER A 101 22.65 4.03 -26.93
C SER A 101 22.74 2.51 -27.19
N PRO A 102 23.01 2.03 -28.41
CA PRO A 102 23.23 0.60 -28.64
C PRO A 102 24.34 0.01 -27.76
N SER A 103 25.36 0.80 -27.39
CA SER A 103 26.43 0.40 -26.47
C SER A 103 26.01 0.25 -25.02
N SER A 104 24.83 0.75 -24.63
CA SER A 104 24.34 0.64 -23.27
C SER A 104 23.61 -0.67 -23.01
N PHE A 105 23.45 -1.57 -23.97
CA PHE A 105 22.83 -2.88 -23.74
C PHE A 105 23.82 -3.87 -23.13
N LEU A 106 23.40 -4.56 -22.07
CA LEU A 106 24.17 -5.63 -21.44
C LEU A 106 23.44 -6.97 -21.62
N PRO A 107 24.16 -8.08 -21.80
CA PRO A 107 23.53 -9.39 -21.93
C PRO A 107 22.80 -9.77 -20.64
N MET A 108 21.63 -10.37 -20.78
CA MET A 108 20.86 -10.94 -19.67
C MET A 108 21.16 -12.44 -19.52
N THR A 109 21.08 -12.94 -18.29
CA THR A 109 21.29 -14.35 -18.00
C THR A 109 20.01 -15.15 -18.21
N ARG A 110 20.05 -16.14 -19.09
CA ARG A 110 18.94 -17.06 -19.32
C ARG A 110 18.82 -18.06 -18.18
N VAL A 111 17.66 -18.13 -17.55
CA VAL A 111 17.30 -19.21 -16.63
C VAL A 111 16.95 -20.46 -17.46
N PRO A 112 17.52 -21.64 -17.15
CA PRO A 112 17.25 -22.87 -17.91
C PRO A 112 15.75 -23.16 -18.01
N SER A 113 15.21 -22.96 -19.20
CA SER A 113 13.82 -23.16 -19.60
C SER A 113 13.85 -23.43 -21.11
N GLY A 114 12.86 -24.17 -21.63
CA GLY A 114 12.91 -24.76 -22.97
C GLY A 114 13.26 -23.78 -24.10
N ASN A 115 13.50 -24.27 -25.31
CA ASN A 115 14.03 -23.44 -26.40
C ASN A 115 13.07 -22.34 -26.92
N ARG A 116 11.78 -22.40 -26.56
CA ARG A 116 10.71 -21.51 -27.06
C ARG A 116 10.14 -20.55 -26.00
N ASP A 117 10.49 -20.79 -24.75
CA ASP A 117 10.01 -20.06 -23.59
C ASP A 117 11.18 -19.93 -22.63
N ALA A 118 11.58 -18.70 -22.36
CA ALA A 118 12.73 -18.39 -21.55
C ALA A 118 12.48 -17.26 -20.56
N ILE A 119 12.98 -17.44 -19.34
CA ILE A 119 13.13 -16.34 -18.38
C ILE A 119 14.55 -15.79 -18.49
N PHE A 120 14.68 -14.47 -18.54
CA PHE A 120 15.94 -13.75 -18.54
C PHE A 120 16.03 -12.85 -17.32
N ASN A 121 17.17 -12.91 -16.63
CA ASN A 121 17.48 -12.04 -15.51
C ASN A 121 18.48 -10.98 -15.95
N SER A 122 18.21 -9.74 -15.58
CA SER A 122 19.14 -8.64 -15.73
C SER A 122 20.30 -8.79 -14.76
N GLU A 123 21.51 -8.55 -15.24
CA GLU A 123 22.73 -8.46 -14.42
C GLU A 123 22.96 -7.02 -13.91
N ARG A 124 22.00 -6.10 -14.14
CA ARG A 124 22.16 -4.71 -13.75
C ARG A 124 21.94 -4.52 -12.26
N GLU A 125 22.90 -3.83 -11.67
CA GLU A 125 22.76 -3.25 -10.34
C GLU A 125 23.11 -1.77 -10.39
N MET A 126 22.22 -0.93 -9.87
CA MET A 126 22.45 0.51 -9.74
C MET A 126 22.06 0.98 -8.35
N SER A 127 22.86 1.88 -7.77
CA SER A 127 22.66 2.46 -6.45
C SER A 127 22.64 3.99 -6.52
N GLY A 128 22.03 4.63 -5.52
CA GLY A 128 21.99 6.10 -5.41
C GLY A 128 21.11 6.79 -6.46
N LEU A 129 20.17 6.06 -7.07
CA LEU A 129 19.20 6.60 -8.01
C LEU A 129 17.92 7.01 -7.29
N SER A 130 17.26 8.05 -7.79
CA SER A 130 15.87 8.38 -7.47
C SER A 130 15.15 8.89 -8.70
N GLY A 131 13.83 8.75 -8.73
CA GLY A 131 12.97 9.25 -9.81
C GLY A 131 12.58 8.19 -10.84
N GLY A 132 12.04 8.64 -11.99
CA GLY A 132 11.50 7.77 -13.04
C GLY A 132 12.55 7.28 -14.03
N TYR A 133 12.47 5.99 -14.37
CA TYR A 133 13.35 5.30 -15.32
C TYR A 133 12.54 4.39 -16.24
N VAL A 134 13.15 4.03 -17.35
CA VAL A 134 12.65 3.01 -18.27
C VAL A 134 13.68 1.90 -18.36
N TRP A 135 13.21 0.67 -18.13
CA TRP A 135 13.97 -0.54 -18.41
C TRP A 135 13.54 -1.07 -19.77
N GLN A 136 14.48 -1.11 -20.72
CA GLN A 136 14.25 -1.70 -22.03
C GLN A 136 15.02 -3.01 -22.11
N PHE A 137 14.31 -4.09 -22.41
CA PHE A 137 14.93 -5.37 -22.75
C PHE A 137 14.61 -5.75 -24.19
N CYS A 138 15.65 -6.18 -24.90
CA CYS A 138 15.61 -6.59 -26.29
C CYS A 138 15.91 -8.09 -26.38
N THR A 139 15.15 -8.79 -27.20
CA THR A 139 15.30 -10.24 -27.37
C THR A 139 15.78 -10.58 -28.76
N VAL A 140 16.70 -11.53 -28.83
CA VAL A 140 17.14 -12.11 -30.09
C VAL A 140 16.41 -13.43 -30.29
N THR A 141 15.64 -13.51 -31.36
CA THR A 141 14.94 -14.72 -31.78
C THR A 141 15.56 -15.26 -33.06
N MET A 142 15.46 -16.57 -33.26
CA MET A 142 15.94 -17.24 -34.47
C MET A 142 14.77 -17.86 -35.19
N ASP A 143 14.61 -17.53 -36.46
CA ASP A 143 13.79 -18.29 -37.40
C ASP A 143 14.59 -19.48 -37.91
N SER A 144 14.21 -20.70 -37.54
CA SER A 144 14.88 -21.91 -38.02
C SER A 144 14.60 -22.23 -39.49
N VAL A 145 13.55 -21.65 -40.10
CA VAL A 145 13.20 -21.84 -41.51
C VAL A 145 14.07 -20.95 -42.40
N GLY A 146 14.21 -19.67 -42.05
CA GLY A 146 15.07 -18.72 -42.76
C GLY A 146 16.53 -18.71 -42.31
N GLY A 147 16.85 -19.29 -41.15
CA GLY A 147 18.19 -19.24 -40.55
C GLY A 147 18.62 -17.82 -40.15
N THR A 148 17.66 -16.93 -39.91
CA THR A 148 17.91 -15.51 -39.63
C THR A 148 17.70 -15.21 -38.15
N LEU A 149 18.52 -14.29 -37.62
CA LEU A 149 18.35 -13.73 -36.29
C LEU A 149 17.56 -12.43 -36.39
N ASP A 150 16.52 -12.30 -35.57
CA ASP A 150 15.77 -11.06 -35.39
C ASP A 150 16.10 -10.48 -34.01
N SER A 151 16.42 -9.19 -33.98
CA SER A 151 16.74 -8.43 -32.76
C SER A 151 15.90 -7.16 -32.63
N SER A 152 14.85 -7.04 -33.44
CA SER A 152 13.97 -5.88 -33.46
C SER A 152 12.91 -5.89 -32.35
N ASP A 153 12.72 -7.03 -31.69
CA ASP A 153 11.79 -7.21 -30.59
C ASP A 153 12.35 -6.59 -29.29
N PHE A 154 11.67 -5.57 -28.79
CA PHE A 154 11.98 -4.92 -27.52
C PHE A 154 10.71 -4.62 -26.72
N TYR A 155 10.87 -4.49 -25.40
CA TYR A 155 9.80 -4.08 -24.51
C TYR A 155 10.31 -3.05 -23.51
N ASN A 156 9.50 -2.02 -23.27
CA ASN A 156 9.80 -0.92 -22.34
C ASN A 156 8.96 -1.06 -21.08
N VAL A 157 9.62 -1.03 -19.93
CA VAL A 157 9.01 -1.13 -18.61
C VAL A 157 9.30 0.17 -17.86
N PRO A 158 8.32 1.09 -17.75
CA PRO A 158 8.48 2.27 -16.91
C PRO A 158 8.43 1.86 -15.44
N PHE A 159 9.35 2.40 -14.65
CA PHE A 159 9.42 2.17 -13.20
C PHE A 159 9.98 3.39 -12.47
N THR A 160 9.71 3.49 -11.17
CA THR A 160 10.22 4.56 -10.31
C THR A 160 11.19 3.97 -9.31
N VAL A 161 12.32 4.63 -9.09
CA VAL A 161 13.23 4.31 -7.98
C VAL A 161 12.95 5.24 -6.82
N ASP A 162 12.58 4.66 -5.68
CA ASP A 162 12.39 5.36 -4.42
C ASP A 162 13.20 4.68 -3.30
N THR A 163 14.23 5.38 -2.82
CA THR A 163 15.13 4.88 -1.78
C THR A 163 14.87 5.51 -0.42
N VAL A 164 13.85 6.38 -0.30
CA VAL A 164 13.65 7.22 0.89
C VAL A 164 12.63 6.55 1.81
N PRO A 165 13.00 6.16 3.04
CA PRO A 165 12.05 5.63 4.00
C PRO A 165 10.95 6.64 4.35
N PRO A 166 9.73 6.19 4.65
CA PRO A 166 8.67 7.07 5.09
C PRO A 166 9.07 7.78 6.39
N SER A 167 8.99 9.12 6.41
CA SER A 167 9.27 9.95 7.59
C SER A 167 7.99 10.57 8.13
N PHE A 168 7.76 10.38 9.41
CA PHE A 168 6.59 10.88 10.12
C PHE A 168 6.89 11.11 11.59
N ARG A 169 6.12 11.99 12.20
CA ARG A 169 6.15 12.28 13.63
C ARG A 169 4.96 11.64 14.32
N LEU A 170 5.24 11.28 15.56
CA LEU A 170 4.23 10.87 16.51
C LEU A 170 4.28 11.77 17.74
N SER A 171 3.12 12.24 18.16
CA SER A 171 2.97 12.99 19.42
C SER A 171 1.82 12.40 20.21
N ALA A 172 2.02 12.17 21.51
CA ALA A 172 0.89 11.89 22.39
C ALA A 172 -0.05 13.09 22.44
N GLU A 173 -1.35 12.86 22.66
CA GLU A 173 -2.33 13.95 22.74
C GLU A 173 -1.99 14.96 23.85
N ALA A 174 -1.43 14.46 24.95
CA ALA A 174 -0.85 15.25 26.03
C ALA A 174 0.25 14.45 26.72
N PHE A 175 1.14 15.15 27.45
CA PHE A 175 2.19 14.51 28.24
C PHE A 175 1.61 13.64 29.38
N ALA A 176 0.47 14.04 29.95
CA ALA A 176 -0.27 13.28 30.94
C ALA A 176 -1.71 13.07 30.42
N LEU A 177 -2.14 11.81 30.36
CA LEU A 177 -3.42 11.41 29.80
C LEU A 177 -4.24 10.67 30.83
N ASN A 178 -5.52 11.02 30.93
CA ASN A 178 -6.51 10.19 31.58
C ASN A 178 -7.42 9.59 30.48
N PRO A 179 -7.32 8.27 30.22
CA PRO A 179 -8.12 7.60 29.20
C PRO A 179 -9.63 7.82 29.35
N ASP A 180 -10.12 8.08 30.57
CA ASP A 180 -11.55 8.29 30.85
C ASP A 180 -12.03 9.71 30.45
N SER A 181 -11.11 10.64 30.18
CA SER A 181 -11.41 12.04 29.86
C SER A 181 -10.96 12.50 28.47
N VAL A 182 -10.07 11.75 27.82
CA VAL A 182 -9.50 12.09 26.52
C VAL A 182 -9.97 11.10 25.45
N SER A 183 -10.25 11.61 24.25
CA SER A 183 -10.75 10.80 23.13
C SER A 183 -9.63 10.11 22.34
N PHE A 184 -8.45 10.72 22.29
CA PHE A 184 -7.33 10.30 21.45
C PHE A 184 -6.10 9.93 22.27
N LEU A 185 -5.42 8.89 21.81
CA LEU A 185 -4.16 8.39 22.36
C LEU A 185 -2.99 9.25 21.86
N ALA A 186 -2.93 9.45 20.54
CA ALA A 186 -1.81 10.08 19.85
C ALA A 186 -2.25 10.73 18.55
N ARG A 187 -1.38 11.59 18.02
CA ARG A 187 -1.50 12.22 16.72
C ARG A 187 -0.32 11.83 15.84
N PHE A 188 -0.66 11.57 14.60
CA PHE A 188 0.25 11.27 13.52
C PHE A 188 0.33 12.46 12.57
N ALA A 189 1.53 12.78 12.09
CA ALA A 189 1.74 13.77 11.04
C ALA A 189 2.95 13.40 10.18
N TRP A 190 2.86 13.63 8.88
CA TRP A 190 4.01 13.46 7.97
C TRP A 190 5.05 14.55 8.21
N ASP A 191 6.33 14.18 8.15
CA ASP A 191 7.43 15.12 8.30
C ASP A 191 7.53 16.09 7.11
N ASP A 192 7.35 15.56 5.90
CA ASP A 192 7.54 16.27 4.65
C ASP A 192 6.22 16.35 3.86
N ALA A 193 5.28 17.15 4.38
CA ALA A 193 4.07 17.51 3.67
C ALA A 193 4.42 18.28 2.36
N GLY A 194 4.59 17.55 1.25
CA GLY A 194 4.90 18.13 -0.05
C GLY A 194 5.85 17.34 -0.95
N VAL A 195 6.41 16.21 -0.50
CA VAL A 195 7.13 15.29 -1.39
C VAL A 195 6.11 14.59 -2.29
N GLU A 196 6.43 14.37 -3.57
CA GLU A 196 5.53 13.74 -4.54
C GLU A 196 5.29 12.24 -4.32
N ASN A 197 5.91 11.61 -3.30
CA ASN A 197 5.93 10.16 -3.10
C ASN A 197 5.94 9.61 -1.64
N PRO A 198 5.50 10.30 -0.57
CA PRO A 198 5.24 9.57 0.66
C PRO A 198 3.95 8.79 0.40
N ASP A 199 4.05 7.47 0.27
CA ASP A 199 2.90 6.56 0.25
C ASP A 199 3.21 5.42 1.21
N ILE A 200 2.66 5.52 2.42
CA ILE A 200 2.79 4.46 3.42
C ILE A 200 1.82 3.35 3.03
N ARG A 201 2.37 2.28 2.46
CA ARG A 201 1.63 1.10 2.01
C ARG A 201 1.04 0.33 3.19
N ALA A 202 1.78 0.19 4.28
CA ALA A 202 1.29 -0.44 5.50
C ALA A 202 1.91 0.17 6.75
N MET A 203 1.11 0.28 7.81
CA MET A 203 1.53 0.81 9.11
C MET A 203 0.99 -0.04 10.26
N ARG A 204 1.83 -0.38 11.22
CA ARG A 204 1.43 -0.95 12.51
C ARG A 204 1.66 0.01 13.65
N TRP A 205 0.88 -0.20 14.69
CA TRP A 205 0.84 0.61 15.88
C TRP A 205 0.91 -0.29 17.09
N GLN A 206 1.76 0.05 18.04
CA GLN A 206 1.94 -0.71 19.27
C GLN A 206 1.93 0.24 20.46
N LEU A 207 1.18 -0.14 21.49
CA LEU A 207 1.16 0.53 22.78
C LEU A 207 1.86 -0.36 23.80
N SER A 208 2.85 0.16 24.51
CA SER A 208 3.58 -0.59 25.53
C SER A 208 3.79 0.21 26.80
N ARG A 209 3.98 -0.49 27.92
CA ARG A 209 4.42 0.14 29.18
C ARG A 209 5.94 0.28 29.12
N VAL A 210 6.48 1.47 29.43
CA VAL A 210 7.94 1.73 29.32
C VAL A 210 8.73 0.96 30.36
N ASP A 211 8.18 0.84 31.58
CA ASP A 211 8.80 0.11 32.68
C ASP A 211 8.50 -1.41 32.63
N GLY A 212 7.64 -1.83 31.71
CA GLY A 212 7.30 -3.23 31.44
C GLY A 212 8.18 -3.82 30.35
N GLY A 213 8.49 -5.13 30.43
CA GLY A 213 9.14 -5.82 29.32
C GLY A 213 8.23 -5.93 28.08
N LEU A 214 8.72 -6.56 27.01
CA LEU A 214 7.94 -6.81 25.77
C LEU A 214 6.59 -7.51 25.98
N ALA A 215 6.45 -8.26 27.08
CA ALA A 215 5.19 -8.90 27.47
C ALA A 215 4.07 -7.91 27.84
N ASP A 216 4.42 -6.65 28.08
CA ASP A 216 3.52 -5.54 28.41
C ASP A 216 3.31 -4.64 27.18
N SER A 217 2.83 -5.26 26.09
CA SER A 217 2.50 -4.56 24.84
C SER A 217 1.14 -4.99 24.29
N LEU A 218 0.47 -4.05 23.64
CA LEU A 218 -0.79 -4.19 22.95
C LEU A 218 -0.62 -3.72 21.51
N GLU A 219 -0.94 -4.58 20.55
CA GLU A 219 -1.08 -4.19 19.15
C GLU A 219 -2.38 -3.39 18.98
N LEU A 220 -2.27 -2.21 18.36
CA LEU A 220 -3.39 -1.39 17.96
C LEU A 220 -3.75 -1.72 16.49
N SER A 221 -4.84 -1.13 15.99
CA SER A 221 -5.26 -1.33 14.59
C SER A 221 -4.15 -0.93 13.61
N SER A 222 -3.79 -1.88 12.74
CA SER A 222 -2.89 -1.60 11.60
C SER A 222 -3.66 -0.83 10.52
N LEU A 223 -2.94 -0.01 9.76
CA LEU A 223 -3.46 0.79 8.65
C LEU A 223 -2.76 0.36 7.35
N TYR A 224 -3.42 0.57 6.23
CA TYR A 224 -2.88 0.37 4.88
C TYR A 224 -3.23 1.58 4.02
N ASP A 225 -2.42 1.84 2.98
CA ASP A 225 -2.60 2.95 2.04
C ASP A 225 -2.89 4.28 2.75
N VAL A 226 -2.01 4.62 3.69
CA VAL A 226 -2.17 5.80 4.55
C VAL A 226 -1.86 7.04 3.72
N ALA A 227 -2.89 7.61 3.10
CA ALA A 227 -2.78 8.84 2.30
C ALA A 227 -3.00 10.13 3.11
N SER A 228 -3.60 10.04 4.30
CA SER A 228 -3.87 11.20 5.15
C SER A 228 -2.56 11.71 5.77
N GLN A 229 -2.26 13.00 5.54
CA GLN A 229 -1.04 13.65 6.04
C GLN A 229 -1.05 13.82 7.56
N ASP A 230 -2.24 13.93 8.16
CA ASP A 230 -2.44 14.06 9.59
C ASP A 230 -3.70 13.31 10.06
N PHE A 231 -3.62 12.65 11.21
CA PHE A 231 -4.79 12.05 11.86
C PHE A 231 -4.54 11.77 13.34
N ALA A 232 -5.63 11.60 14.08
CA ALA A 232 -5.61 11.20 15.48
C ALA A 232 -5.93 9.71 15.63
N VAL A 233 -5.25 9.04 16.55
CA VAL A 233 -5.46 7.64 16.92
C VAL A 233 -6.41 7.59 18.11
N PRO A 234 -7.64 7.09 17.96
CA PRO A 234 -8.60 7.04 19.06
C PRO A 234 -8.26 5.92 20.05
N PHE A 235 -8.76 6.07 21.28
CA PHE A 235 -8.83 4.95 22.21
C PHE A 235 -9.93 3.97 21.81
N ASP A 236 -9.62 2.68 21.87
CA ASP A 236 -10.60 1.59 21.81
C ASP A 236 -10.76 0.91 23.20
N SER A 237 -11.68 -0.06 23.28
CA SER A 237 -11.94 -0.78 24.54
C SER A 237 -10.71 -1.57 25.03
N ALA A 238 -9.86 -2.05 24.11
CA ALA A 238 -8.69 -2.86 24.45
C ALA A 238 -7.56 -1.98 25.03
N SER A 239 -7.25 -0.87 24.37
CA SER A 239 -6.26 0.13 24.81
C SER A 239 -6.65 0.77 26.14
N ARG A 240 -7.94 1.11 26.35
CA ARG A 240 -8.42 1.60 27.66
C ARG A 240 -8.22 0.58 28.78
N LYS A 241 -8.43 -0.71 28.50
CA LYS A 241 -8.21 -1.78 29.47
C LYS A 241 -6.72 -2.00 29.74
N PHE A 242 -5.88 -1.86 28.72
CA PHE A 242 -4.43 -1.98 28.85
C PHE A 242 -3.83 -0.83 29.69
N LEU A 243 -4.38 0.37 29.56
CA LEU A 243 -4.01 1.57 30.32
C LEU A 243 -4.74 1.66 31.67
N ALA A 244 -5.09 0.52 32.27
CA ALA A 244 -5.86 0.52 33.51
C ALA A 244 -5.08 1.06 34.72
N GLU A 245 -3.76 0.94 34.68
CA GLU A 245 -2.84 1.37 35.75
C GLU A 245 -2.15 2.68 35.39
N ASP A 246 -1.85 3.47 36.41
CA ASP A 246 -1.01 4.65 36.24
C ASP A 246 0.44 4.23 35.94
N GLY A 247 1.10 5.00 35.07
CA GLY A 247 2.46 4.66 34.64
C GLY A 247 2.92 5.41 33.41
N LEU A 248 4.17 5.15 33.01
CA LEU A 248 4.73 5.65 31.76
C LEU A 248 4.47 4.65 30.63
N TYR A 249 3.88 5.13 29.56
CA TYR A 249 3.52 4.35 28.38
C TYR A 249 4.15 4.95 27.12
N ARG A 250 4.36 4.11 26.12
CA ARG A 250 4.90 4.49 24.81
C ARG A 250 3.98 3.96 23.73
N VAL A 251 3.57 4.85 22.84
CA VAL A 251 2.97 4.47 21.56
C VAL A 251 4.09 4.49 20.51
N SER A 252 4.17 3.45 19.69
CA SER A 252 5.14 3.31 18.62
C SER A 252 4.43 2.98 17.32
N ALA A 253 4.87 3.60 16.22
CA ALA A 253 4.42 3.30 14.88
C ALA A 253 5.59 2.80 14.04
N TYR A 254 5.32 1.81 13.21
CA TYR A 254 6.25 1.28 12.21
C TYR A 254 5.53 1.23 10.87
N ALA A 255 6.14 1.80 9.84
CA ALA A 255 5.54 1.93 8.52
C ALA A 255 6.50 1.44 7.45
N VAL A 256 5.93 0.89 6.37
CA VAL A 256 6.63 0.54 5.13
C VAL A 256 5.96 1.24 3.97
N ASP A 257 6.74 1.68 3.00
CA ASP A 257 6.23 2.29 1.77
C ASP A 257 5.91 1.22 0.70
N ASN A 258 5.55 1.68 -0.50
CA ASN A 258 5.23 0.82 -1.64
C ASN A 258 6.46 0.41 -2.47
N ALA A 259 7.66 0.89 -2.13
CA ALA A 259 8.88 0.65 -2.89
C ALA A 259 9.53 -0.69 -2.48
N ALA A 260 9.44 -1.69 -3.36
CA ALA A 260 9.90 -3.03 -3.05
C ALA A 260 11.26 -3.36 -3.71
N PRO A 261 12.11 -4.18 -3.07
CA PRO A 261 13.39 -4.61 -3.65
C PRO A 261 13.27 -5.71 -4.70
N ASN A 262 12.21 -6.53 -4.64
CA ASN A 262 11.97 -7.66 -5.54
C ASN A 262 10.49 -8.07 -5.52
N ALA A 263 10.09 -8.90 -6.48
CA ALA A 263 8.72 -9.40 -6.62
C ALA A 263 8.19 -10.11 -5.36
N SER A 264 9.03 -10.92 -4.70
CA SER A 264 8.64 -11.63 -3.47
C SER A 264 8.30 -10.67 -2.33
N ALA A 265 9.09 -9.60 -2.16
CA ALA A 265 8.81 -8.57 -1.16
C ALA A 265 7.55 -7.78 -1.50
N TYR A 266 7.34 -7.44 -2.77
CA TYR A 266 6.11 -6.79 -3.24
C TYR A 266 4.86 -7.64 -2.96
N ASP A 267 4.90 -8.93 -3.28
CA ASP A 267 3.81 -9.87 -3.03
C ASP A 267 3.53 -10.03 -1.53
N ALA A 268 4.59 -10.11 -0.70
CA ALA A 268 4.46 -10.19 0.75
C ALA A 268 3.79 -8.96 1.36
N VAL A 269 4.14 -7.75 0.89
CA VAL A 269 3.50 -6.50 1.33
C VAL A 269 2.03 -6.45 0.88
N ASN A 270 1.72 -6.84 -0.36
CA ASN A 270 0.33 -6.89 -0.82
C ASN A 270 -0.53 -7.92 -0.07
N ALA A 271 0.05 -9.06 0.28
CA ALA A 271 -0.61 -10.04 1.14
C ALA A 271 -0.84 -9.48 2.55
N LEU A 272 0.11 -8.73 3.11
CA LEU A 272 -0.04 -8.04 4.39
C LEU A 272 -1.18 -7.00 4.31
N VAL A 273 -1.19 -6.14 3.29
CA VAL A 273 -2.24 -5.12 3.08
C VAL A 273 -3.63 -5.77 2.99
N SER A 274 -3.75 -6.86 2.24
CA SER A 274 -5.00 -7.62 2.14
C SER A 274 -5.48 -8.11 3.51
N LYS A 275 -4.57 -8.63 4.34
CA LYS A 275 -4.90 -9.07 5.71
C LYS A 275 -5.26 -7.93 6.65
N ILE A 276 -4.62 -6.77 6.51
CA ILE A 276 -4.97 -5.58 7.29
C ILE A 276 -6.39 -5.14 6.90
N ALA A 277 -6.70 -5.07 5.60
CA ALA A 277 -8.04 -4.73 5.11
C ALA A 277 -9.11 -5.71 5.60
N ASP A 278 -8.80 -7.00 5.66
CA ASP A 278 -9.69 -8.05 6.18
C ASP A 278 -9.76 -8.10 7.72
N GLY A 279 -8.91 -7.34 8.43
CA GLY A 279 -8.83 -7.36 9.90
C GLY A 279 -8.29 -8.68 10.48
N THR A 280 -7.53 -9.45 9.69
CA THR A 280 -6.99 -10.77 10.07
C THR A 280 -5.48 -10.77 10.28
N VAL A 281 -4.85 -9.60 10.24
CA VAL A 281 -3.40 -9.43 10.39
C VAL A 281 -2.92 -9.92 11.76
N SER A 282 -1.77 -10.59 11.77
CA SER A 282 -1.10 -11.08 12.98
C SER A 282 0.32 -10.53 13.10
N ALA A 283 0.91 -10.63 14.29
CA ALA A 283 2.31 -10.25 14.51
C ALA A 283 3.27 -11.01 13.57
N GLY A 284 3.00 -12.30 13.32
CA GLY A 284 3.80 -13.13 12.41
C GLY A 284 3.72 -12.69 10.94
N ASP A 285 2.67 -11.97 10.54
CA ASP A 285 2.60 -11.40 9.18
C ASP A 285 3.52 -10.20 9.04
N TRP A 286 3.61 -9.37 10.08
CA TRP A 286 4.58 -8.27 10.14
C TRP A 286 6.02 -8.78 10.19
N GLU A 287 6.31 -9.83 10.96
CA GLU A 287 7.64 -10.45 11.03
C GLU A 287 8.12 -10.97 9.67
N ARG A 288 7.21 -11.47 8.82
CA ARG A 288 7.56 -11.94 7.46
C ARG A 288 8.00 -10.82 6.54
N VAL A 289 7.42 -9.63 6.73
CA VAL A 289 7.74 -8.44 5.93
C VAL A 289 8.98 -7.73 6.49
N GLN A 290 9.22 -7.85 7.80
CA GLN A 290 10.43 -7.37 8.45
C GLN A 290 11.66 -8.16 7.99
N GLY A 291 12.66 -7.44 7.49
CA GLY A 291 13.89 -8.03 6.98
C GLY A 291 13.90 -8.30 5.47
N LEU A 292 12.82 -7.98 4.75
CA LEU A 292 12.80 -8.05 3.29
C LEU A 292 13.59 -6.91 2.60
N GLY A 293 14.17 -6.00 3.38
CA GLY A 293 14.93 -4.86 2.85
C GLY A 293 14.05 -3.81 2.18
N LEU A 294 12.83 -3.63 2.69
CA LEU A 294 11.90 -2.56 2.33
C LEU A 294 12.36 -1.23 2.95
N ASN A 295 11.91 -0.14 2.36
CA ASN A 295 12.00 1.18 2.97
C ASN A 295 11.03 1.24 4.15
N ALA A 296 11.56 1.47 5.35
CA ALA A 296 10.77 1.42 6.58
C ALA A 296 11.13 2.55 7.52
N GLY A 297 10.09 3.14 8.13
CA GLY A 297 10.20 4.22 9.10
C GLY A 297 9.59 3.83 10.45
N SER A 298 10.08 4.43 11.52
CA SER A 298 9.50 4.27 12.84
C SER A 298 9.53 5.57 13.65
N ALA A 299 8.51 5.77 14.46
CA ALA A 299 8.42 6.87 15.41
C ALA A 299 7.78 6.38 16.70
N SER A 300 8.10 7.00 17.83
CA SER A 300 7.43 6.73 19.09
C SER A 300 7.22 8.00 19.90
N ALA A 301 6.21 7.97 20.76
CA ALA A 301 5.87 9.03 21.68
C ALA A 301 5.54 8.44 23.04
N GLU A 302 6.02 9.10 24.09
CA GLU A 302 5.78 8.68 25.48
C GLU A 302 4.79 9.61 26.16
N PHE A 303 3.98 9.05 27.04
CA PHE A 303 3.03 9.78 27.85
C PHE A 303 2.80 9.06 29.18
N ARG A 304 2.39 9.81 30.19
CA ARG A 304 2.04 9.27 31.50
C ARG A 304 0.54 9.08 31.60
N VAL A 305 0.09 7.92 32.06
CA VAL A 305 -1.30 7.71 32.48
C VAL A 305 -1.44 8.13 33.93
N ASP A 306 -2.38 9.02 34.19
CA ASP A 306 -2.79 9.43 35.54
C ASP A 306 -4.32 9.41 35.62
N ARG A 307 -4.84 8.40 36.31
CA ARG A 307 -6.27 8.21 36.55
C ARG A 307 -6.68 8.74 37.92
N THR A 308 -5.76 9.35 38.67
CA THR A 308 -6.04 9.90 40.00
C THR A 308 -7.16 10.93 39.87
N PRO A 309 -8.31 10.74 40.54
CA PRO A 309 -9.37 11.72 40.51
C PRO A 309 -8.86 13.01 41.18
N PRO A 310 -9.22 14.20 40.64
CA PRO A 310 -8.84 15.46 41.28
C PRO A 310 -9.43 15.50 42.69
N VAL A 311 -8.57 15.69 43.69
CA VAL A 311 -8.99 15.90 45.08
C VAL A 311 -9.33 17.39 45.23
N LEU A 312 -10.63 17.70 45.27
CA LEU A 312 -11.10 19.05 45.60
C LEU A 312 -10.78 19.33 47.08
N LYS A 313 -9.78 20.17 47.33
CA LYS A 313 -9.53 20.73 48.66
C LYS A 313 -10.41 21.95 48.86
N PHE A 314 -11.44 21.81 49.70
CA PHE A 314 -12.33 22.91 50.07
C PHE A 314 -11.81 23.76 51.23
N ASP A 315 -10.53 23.63 51.59
CA ASP A 315 -9.93 24.24 52.79
C ASP A 315 -10.05 25.78 52.84
N THR A 316 -10.38 26.44 51.73
CA THR A 316 -10.59 27.89 51.61
C THR A 316 -12.03 28.31 51.32
N VAL A 317 -12.97 27.37 51.13
CA VAL A 317 -14.40 27.70 51.06
C VAL A 317 -14.95 27.69 52.48
N GLY A 318 -14.54 28.68 53.26
CA GLY A 318 -15.17 28.99 54.53
C GLY A 318 -16.60 29.44 54.25
N ALA A 319 -17.56 28.52 54.36
CA ALA A 319 -18.95 28.92 54.51
C ALA A 319 -19.02 29.75 55.80
N VAL A 320 -19.24 31.06 55.67
CA VAL A 320 -19.74 31.86 56.78
C VAL A 320 -21.10 31.27 57.11
N VAL A 321 -21.13 30.37 58.08
CA VAL A 321 -22.37 29.81 58.61
C VAL A 321 -23.07 30.97 59.32
N PRO A 322 -24.25 31.44 58.85
CA PRO A 322 -25.01 32.43 59.59
C PRO A 322 -25.36 31.83 60.95
N GLU A 323 -25.23 32.61 62.03
CA GLU A 323 -25.64 32.18 63.36
C GLU A 323 -27.08 31.63 63.31
N GLY A 324 -27.23 30.33 63.59
CA GLY A 324 -28.51 29.61 63.59
C GLY A 324 -28.65 28.48 62.57
N ALA A 325 -27.72 28.28 61.64
CA ALA A 325 -27.76 27.14 60.73
C ALA A 325 -27.09 25.89 61.32
N SER A 326 -27.87 24.82 61.50
CA SER A 326 -27.36 23.48 61.82
C SER A 326 -26.37 23.01 60.76
N ALA A 327 -25.21 22.49 61.20
CA ALA A 327 -24.12 22.00 60.37
C ALA A 327 -24.61 21.16 59.19
N VAL A 328 -24.38 21.63 57.96
CA VAL A 328 -24.67 20.89 56.73
C VAL A 328 -23.57 19.85 56.53
N GLY A 329 -23.77 18.67 57.10
CA GLY A 329 -22.96 17.47 56.86
C GLY A 329 -23.25 16.79 55.51
N GLU A 330 -23.55 17.54 54.45
CA GLU A 330 -24.23 16.98 53.25
C GLU A 330 -23.54 17.25 51.90
N TYR A 331 -22.23 17.50 51.87
CA TYR A 331 -21.47 17.48 50.61
C TYR A 331 -20.66 16.19 50.39
N ALA A 332 -20.68 15.25 51.35
CA ALA A 332 -20.01 13.96 51.23
C ALA A 332 -20.80 12.90 50.42
N SER A 333 -22.00 13.23 49.94
CA SER A 333 -22.92 12.30 49.27
C SER A 333 -23.42 12.77 47.90
N LEU A 334 -22.73 13.71 47.25
CA LEU A 334 -23.07 14.05 45.86
C LEU A 334 -22.54 12.93 44.95
N GLU A 335 -23.31 11.85 44.83
CA GLU A 335 -23.24 10.96 43.67
C GLU A 335 -23.25 11.82 42.40
N ARG A 336 -22.36 11.52 41.46
CA ARG A 336 -22.36 12.20 40.14
C ARG A 336 -23.80 12.17 39.63
N PRO A 337 -24.38 13.31 39.21
CA PRO A 337 -25.74 13.29 38.68
C PRO A 337 -25.78 12.35 37.48
N HIS A 338 -26.65 11.35 37.54
CA HIS A 338 -26.86 10.40 36.45
C HIS A 338 -27.11 11.17 35.15
N ARG A 339 -26.32 10.88 34.11
CA ARG A 339 -26.55 11.39 32.74
C ARG A 339 -27.95 10.99 32.32
N ARG A 340 -28.79 11.96 31.95
CA ARG A 340 -30.17 11.70 31.49
C ARG A 340 -30.14 11.35 30.00
N GLU A 341 -30.68 10.19 29.64
CA GLU A 341 -30.94 9.84 28.24
C GLU A 341 -31.95 10.86 27.66
N GLY A 342 -31.50 11.68 26.72
CA GLY A 342 -32.30 12.76 26.12
C GLY A 342 -31.54 14.08 25.96
N PHE A 343 -30.39 14.26 26.61
CA PHE A 343 -29.53 15.44 26.44
C PHE A 343 -28.19 15.06 25.79
N ALA A 344 -27.75 15.82 24.79
CA ALA A 344 -26.40 15.76 24.26
C ALA A 344 -25.47 16.52 25.22
N TYR A 345 -24.51 15.81 25.82
CA TYR A 345 -23.50 16.40 26.69
C TYR A 345 -22.28 16.73 25.83
N VAL A 346 -21.98 18.02 25.71
CA VAL A 346 -20.84 18.53 24.96
C VAL A 346 -19.59 18.35 25.82
N SER A 347 -18.66 17.48 25.39
CA SER A 347 -17.26 17.54 25.84
C SER A 347 -16.57 18.73 25.18
N ASP A 348 -15.54 19.29 25.81
CA ASP A 348 -14.83 20.54 25.47
C ASP A 348 -14.14 20.60 24.07
N ASP A 349 -14.63 19.87 23.07
CA ASP A 349 -14.14 19.87 21.69
C ASP A 349 -15.19 20.25 20.64
N SER A 350 -16.25 20.97 21.03
CA SER A 350 -17.23 21.54 20.07
C SER A 350 -16.82 22.90 19.50
N LEU A 351 -15.54 23.13 19.24
CA LEU A 351 -15.08 24.22 18.39
C LEU A 351 -14.70 23.68 17.00
N LEU A 352 -15.74 23.27 16.26
CA LEU A 352 -15.72 23.35 14.80
C LEU A 352 -15.38 24.79 14.41
N SER A 353 -14.22 25.00 13.78
CA SER A 353 -13.86 26.26 13.13
C SER A 353 -14.80 26.47 11.93
N VAL A 354 -15.89 27.20 12.12
CA VAL A 354 -16.71 27.71 11.01
C VAL A 354 -16.40 29.20 10.86
N ALA A 355 -15.66 29.54 9.80
CA ALA A 355 -15.44 30.92 9.40
C ALA A 355 -16.65 31.40 8.57
N TYR A 356 -17.29 32.49 8.99
CA TYR A 356 -18.24 33.23 8.15
C TYR A 356 -17.56 34.48 7.63
N THR A 357 -17.50 34.62 6.31
CA THR A 357 -17.22 35.89 5.65
C THR A 357 -18.49 36.75 5.71
N VAL A 358 -18.42 37.89 6.37
CA VAL A 358 -19.46 38.93 6.24
C VAL A 358 -18.98 39.90 5.18
N SER A 359 -19.58 39.83 3.99
CA SER A 359 -19.42 40.87 2.97
C SER A 359 -20.21 42.11 3.39
N SER A 360 -19.55 43.27 3.42
CA SER A 360 -20.17 44.59 3.54
C SER A 360 -20.88 45.02 2.27
#